data_AF-A0A3G6UU84-F1
#
_entry.id   AF-A0A3G6UU84-F1
#
_cell.length_a   1.000
_cell.length_b   1.000
_cell.length_c   1.000
_cell.angle_alpha   90.00
_cell.angle_beta   90.00
_cell.angle_gamma   90.00
#
_symmetry.space_group_name_H-M   'P 1'
#
loop_
_entity.id
_entity.type
_entity.pdbx_description
1 polymer ?
#
loop_
_entity_poly.entity_id
_entity_poly.type
_entity_poly.pdbx_seq_one_letter_code
_entity_poly.pdbx_strand_id
1 'polypeptide(L)'
;MNGILLAVLNACLLLFIQLGVSWLMSRAPSQYFNYFQWVFQKWKWEKDGKIYEHLGIKSWKDKLPDAGGWFKNGRSKKRLRGRSAETLEQFILETKRGELAHWLQILPCLLFFLWNSVLGGWIILIYAFAFNLPFIAVQRYNRMRLSRALERKKNERMENRVGLHKI
;
A
#
# COMPACT_ATOMS: atom_id res chain seq x y z
N MET A 1 26.38 24.30 -10.01
CA MET A 1 25.21 23.88 -10.79
C MET A 1 24.12 24.93 -10.66
N ASN A 2 23.50 25.40 -11.75
CA ASN A 2 22.38 26.35 -11.67
C ASN A 2 21.26 25.74 -10.79
N GLY A 3 20.67 26.53 -9.88
CA GLY A 3 19.62 26.06 -8.98
C GLY A 3 18.41 25.45 -9.70
N ILE A 4 18.07 25.97 -10.89
CA ILE A 4 17.02 25.41 -11.75
C ILE A 4 17.41 24.00 -12.24
N LEU A 5 18.66 23.83 -12.68
CA LEU A 5 19.16 22.54 -13.16
C LEU A 5 19.17 21.49 -12.03
N LEU A 6 19.52 21.89 -10.81
CA LEU A 6 19.45 21.02 -9.63
C LEU A 6 18.01 20.60 -9.33
N ALA A 7 17.06 21.54 -9.37
CA ALA A 7 15.65 21.24 -9.14
C ALA A 7 15.08 20.27 -10.19
N VAL A 8 15.40 20.49 -11.48
CA VAL A 8 15.00 19.61 -12.58
C VAL A 8 15.60 18.21 -12.39
N LEU A 9 16.89 18.12 -12.08
CA LEU A 9 17.55 16.83 -11.81
C LEU A 9 16.85 16.08 -10.67
N ASN A 10 16.57 16.76 -9.56
CA ASN A 10 15.90 16.16 -8.42
C ASN A 10 14.49 15.66 -8.78
N ALA A 11 13.72 16.44 -9.53
CA ALA A 11 12.39 16.06 -9.98
C ALA A 11 12.43 14.82 -10.89
N CYS A 12 13.36 14.79 -11.85
CA CYS A 12 13.57 13.65 -12.73
C CYS A 12 13.96 12.38 -11.95
N LEU A 13 14.87 12.50 -10.98
CA LEU A 13 15.28 11.38 -10.13
C LEU A 13 14.14 10.87 -9.24
N LEU A 14 13.37 11.76 -8.63
CA LEU A 14 12.19 11.39 -7.85
C LEU A 14 11.16 10.64 -8.70
N LEU A 15 10.88 11.13 -9.90
CA LEU A 15 9.98 10.47 -10.84
C LEU A 15 10.51 9.08 -11.24
N PHE A 16 11.80 9.00 -11.55
CA PHE A 16 12.45 7.74 -11.90
C PHE A 16 12.36 6.71 -10.76
N ILE A 17 12.63 7.12 -9.51
CA ILE A 17 12.49 6.26 -8.32
C ILE A 17 11.05 5.79 -8.17
N GLN A 18 10.07 6.68 -8.27
CA GLN A 18 8.66 6.33 -8.10
C GLN A 18 8.19 5.31 -9.14
N LEU A 19 8.48 5.56 -10.41
CA LEU A 19 8.08 4.66 -11.51
C LEU A 19 8.89 3.35 -11.48
N GLY A 20 10.20 3.42 -11.25
CA GLY A 20 11.09 2.26 -11.22
C GLY A 20 10.72 1.29 -10.09
N VAL A 21 10.51 1.80 -8.88
CA VAL A 21 10.09 0.97 -7.74
C VAL A 21 8.70 0.37 -7.97
N SER A 22 7.75 1.16 -8.49
CA SER A 22 6.40 0.66 -8.81
C SER A 22 6.45 -0.46 -9.84
N TRP A 23 7.22 -0.29 -10.91
CA TRP A 23 7.42 -1.28 -11.96
C TRP A 23 8.08 -2.56 -11.41
N LEU A 24 9.11 -2.43 -10.57
CA LEU A 24 9.80 -3.56 -9.96
C LEU A 24 8.84 -4.35 -9.05
N MET A 25 8.11 -3.65 -8.18
CA MET A 25 7.14 -4.27 -7.27
C MET A 25 5.97 -4.90 -8.01
N SER A 26 5.54 -4.35 -9.16
CA SER A 26 4.49 -4.96 -10.01
C SER A 26 4.88 -6.34 -10.56
N ARG A 27 6.19 -6.59 -10.76
CA ARG A 27 6.72 -7.88 -11.22
C ARG A 27 7.20 -8.79 -10.10
N ALA A 28 7.29 -8.29 -8.87
CA ALA A 28 7.77 -9.06 -7.75
C ALA A 28 6.86 -10.27 -7.47
N PRO A 29 7.42 -11.50 -7.41
CA PRO A 29 6.68 -12.70 -7.03
C PRO A 29 6.07 -12.57 -5.63
N SER A 30 4.95 -13.24 -5.39
CA SER A 30 4.23 -13.16 -4.11
C SER A 30 5.08 -13.63 -2.91
N GLN A 31 6.02 -14.55 -3.15
CA GLN A 31 6.92 -15.09 -2.15
C GLN A 31 7.87 -14.03 -1.59
N TYR A 32 8.22 -13.02 -2.38
CA TYR A 32 9.14 -11.96 -1.96
C TYR A 32 8.59 -11.16 -0.77
N PHE A 33 7.27 -10.98 -0.71
CA PHE A 33 6.63 -10.28 0.41
C PHE A 33 6.74 -11.05 1.74
N ASN A 34 7.12 -12.33 1.72
CA ASN A 34 7.40 -13.09 2.95
C ASN A 34 8.67 -12.61 3.68
N TYR A 35 9.61 -11.97 2.99
CA TYR A 35 10.80 -11.40 3.62
C TYR A 35 10.51 -10.07 4.36
N PHE A 36 9.36 -9.44 4.08
CA PHE A 36 8.97 -8.13 4.63
C PHE A 36 7.76 -8.20 5.55
N GLN A 37 7.51 -9.34 6.22
CA GLN A 37 6.33 -9.48 7.09
C GLN A 37 6.29 -8.44 8.22
N TRP A 38 7.45 -7.99 8.71
CA TRP A 38 7.54 -6.94 9.72
C TRP A 38 6.93 -5.60 9.23
N VAL A 39 7.02 -5.31 7.92
CA VAL A 39 6.35 -4.15 7.31
C VAL A 39 4.83 -4.35 7.38
N PHE A 40 4.32 -5.55 7.10
CA PHE A 40 2.87 -5.77 6.99
C PHE A 40 2.18 -6.06 8.31
N GLN A 41 2.94 -6.17 9.40
CA GLN A 41 2.43 -6.49 10.72
C GLN A 41 1.35 -5.48 11.15
N LYS A 42 0.28 -6.02 11.74
CA LYS A 42 -0.75 -5.24 12.42
C LYS A 42 -0.21 -4.85 13.79
N TRP A 43 -0.14 -3.56 14.06
CA TRP A 43 0.32 -3.03 15.33
C TRP A 43 -0.85 -2.76 16.27
N LYS A 44 -0.64 -2.95 17.58
CA LYS A 44 -1.67 -2.69 18.61
C LYS A 44 -2.21 -1.25 18.55
N TRP A 45 -1.34 -0.29 18.23
CA TRP A 45 -1.74 1.11 18.13
C TRP A 45 -2.74 1.37 17.00
N GLU A 46 -2.73 0.58 15.92
CA GLU A 46 -3.65 0.77 14.79
C GLU A 46 -5.12 0.49 15.16
N LYS A 47 -5.38 -0.14 16.32
CA LYS A 47 -6.72 -0.43 16.87
C LYS A 47 -7.64 -1.09 15.84
N ASP A 48 -7.14 -2.12 15.15
CA ASP A 48 -7.84 -2.84 14.07
C ASP A 48 -8.42 -1.92 12.98
N GLY A 49 -7.71 -0.83 12.73
CA GLY A 49 -8.00 0.14 11.69
C GLY A 49 -8.90 1.30 12.13
N LYS A 50 -9.28 1.39 13.40
CA LYS A 50 -10.06 2.52 13.93
C LYS A 50 -9.32 3.86 13.78
N ILE A 51 -8.00 3.86 13.92
CA ILE A 51 -7.20 5.09 13.70
C ILE A 51 -7.36 5.60 12.27
N TYR A 52 -7.27 4.69 11.29
CA TYR A 52 -7.46 5.05 9.90
C TYR A 52 -8.89 5.53 9.60
N GLU A 53 -9.89 5.02 10.31
CA GLU A 53 -11.26 5.56 10.20
C GLU A 53 -11.36 6.96 10.78
N HIS A 54 -10.70 7.24 11.90
CA HIS A 54 -10.65 8.57 12.51
C HIS A 54 -9.90 9.59 11.65
N LEU A 55 -8.82 9.16 10.95
CA LEU A 55 -8.13 9.96 9.94
C LEU A 55 -8.99 10.21 8.69
N GLY A 56 -10.22 9.73 8.65
CA GLY A 56 -11.14 9.96 7.55
C GLY A 56 -10.72 9.25 6.27
N ILE A 57 -9.92 8.16 6.32
CA ILE A 57 -9.45 7.49 5.09
C ILE A 57 -10.60 7.15 4.15
N LYS A 58 -11.79 6.83 4.67
CA LYS A 58 -12.99 6.59 3.84
C LYS A 58 -13.40 7.79 2.97
N SER A 59 -13.19 9.03 3.41
CA SER A 59 -13.67 10.24 2.72
C SER A 59 -12.71 10.75 1.65
N TRP A 60 -11.41 10.47 1.77
CA TRP A 60 -10.41 11.03 0.86
C TRP A 60 -9.64 9.99 0.04
N LYS A 61 -9.62 8.70 0.42
CA LYS A 61 -8.84 7.68 -0.31
C LYS A 61 -9.16 7.59 -1.80
N ASP A 62 -10.41 7.89 -2.18
CA ASP A 62 -10.86 7.79 -3.57
C ASP A 62 -10.49 9.05 -4.40
N LYS A 63 -9.90 10.07 -3.76
CA LYS A 63 -9.28 11.23 -4.42
C LYS A 63 -7.82 11.00 -4.76
N LEU A 64 -7.19 9.97 -4.20
CA LEU A 64 -5.81 9.63 -4.54
C LEU A 64 -5.76 9.04 -5.96
N PRO A 65 -4.77 9.44 -6.78
CA PRO A 65 -4.55 8.83 -8.08
C PRO A 65 -4.16 7.36 -7.87
N ASP A 66 -5.10 6.45 -8.14
CA ASP A 66 -4.90 5.01 -7.98
C ASP A 66 -4.46 4.41 -9.31
N ALA A 67 -3.16 4.15 -9.46
CA ALA A 67 -2.61 3.41 -10.59
C ALA A 67 -3.18 1.98 -10.68
N GLY A 68 -3.76 1.44 -9.60
CA GLY A 68 -4.49 0.17 -9.57
C GLY A 68 -5.74 0.18 -10.46
N GLY A 69 -6.26 1.36 -10.83
CA GLY A 69 -7.32 1.49 -11.84
C GLY A 69 -6.86 1.24 -13.28
N TRP A 70 -5.56 1.33 -13.56
CA TRP A 70 -4.97 1.13 -14.89
C TRP A 70 -4.57 -0.33 -15.15
N PHE A 71 -4.38 -1.13 -14.10
CA PHE A 71 -4.20 -2.57 -14.22
C PHE A 71 -5.55 -3.24 -14.46
N LYS A 72 -5.77 -3.71 -15.70
CA LYS A 72 -6.91 -4.50 -16.20
C LYS A 72 -7.77 -5.10 -15.08
N ASN A 73 -8.98 -4.55 -14.93
CA ASN A 73 -10.06 -4.96 -14.01
C ASN A 73 -10.22 -4.11 -12.74
N GLY A 74 -10.52 -2.83 -12.91
CA GLY A 74 -11.25 -2.03 -11.92
C GLY A 74 -12.64 -2.62 -11.61
N ARG A 75 -12.69 -3.81 -10.99
CA ARG A 75 -13.94 -4.43 -10.51
C ARG A 75 -14.39 -3.67 -9.29
N SER A 76 -15.22 -2.66 -9.56
CA SER A 76 -16.23 -2.05 -8.70
C SER A 76 -16.19 -2.53 -7.24
N LYS A 77 -15.80 -1.62 -6.36
CA LYS A 77 -15.80 -1.72 -4.89
C LYS A 77 -17.20 -1.98 -4.28
N LYS A 78 -18.25 -2.26 -5.07
CA LYS A 78 -19.66 -2.27 -4.60
C LYS A 78 -20.18 -3.58 -3.97
N ARG A 79 -19.41 -4.66 -3.84
CA ARG A 79 -19.85 -5.79 -3.00
C ARG A 79 -18.67 -6.65 -2.56
N LEU A 80 -18.22 -6.44 -1.31
CA LEU A 80 -17.40 -7.41 -0.59
C LEU A 80 -18.20 -8.68 -0.26
N ARG A 81 -19.54 -8.56 -0.15
CA ARG A 81 -20.48 -9.68 -0.06
C ARG A 81 -20.53 -10.42 -1.40
N GLY A 82 -19.79 -11.53 -1.50
CA GLY A 82 -19.80 -12.44 -2.66
C GLY A 82 -18.43 -12.76 -3.25
N ARG A 83 -17.35 -12.05 -2.89
CA ARG A 83 -16.00 -12.38 -3.41
C ARG A 83 -15.46 -13.66 -2.76
N SER A 84 -14.82 -14.53 -3.53
CA SER A 84 -14.24 -15.79 -3.03
C SER A 84 -13.12 -15.53 -2.00
N ALA A 85 -12.76 -16.52 -1.20
CA ALA A 85 -11.67 -16.38 -0.22
C ALA A 85 -10.34 -16.08 -0.93
N GLU A 86 -10.12 -16.74 -2.06
CA GLU A 86 -8.96 -16.59 -2.94
C GLU A 86 -8.87 -15.16 -3.49
N THR A 87 -10.01 -14.57 -3.86
CA THR A 87 -10.08 -13.18 -4.34
C THR A 87 -9.68 -12.19 -3.25
N LEU A 88 -10.09 -12.43 -2.00
CA LEU A 88 -9.71 -11.58 -0.86
C LEU A 88 -8.22 -11.71 -0.53
N GLU A 89 -7.66 -12.92 -0.60
CA GLU A 89 -6.23 -13.18 -0.42
C GLU A 89 -5.39 -12.46 -1.48
N GLN A 90 -5.83 -12.46 -2.75
CA GLN A 90 -5.20 -11.68 -3.81
C GLN A 90 -5.23 -10.18 -3.52
N PHE A 91 -6.35 -9.60 -3.07
CA PHE A 91 -6.37 -8.17 -2.71
C PHE A 91 -5.46 -7.86 -1.53
N ILE A 92 -5.39 -8.74 -0.52
CA ILE A 92 -4.46 -8.57 0.60
C ILE A 92 -3.02 -8.52 0.07
N LEU A 93 -2.66 -9.40 -0.87
CA LEU A 93 -1.35 -9.37 -1.51
C LEU A 93 -1.09 -8.05 -2.25
N GLU A 94 -2.06 -7.54 -3.01
CA GLU A 94 -1.93 -6.24 -3.68
C GLU A 94 -1.72 -5.09 -2.69
N THR A 95 -2.41 -5.11 -1.54
CA THR A 95 -2.16 -4.08 -0.51
C THR A 95 -0.74 -4.16 0.06
N LYS A 96 -0.18 -5.36 0.23
CA LYS A 96 1.21 -5.55 0.68
C LYS A 96 2.19 -5.04 -0.38
N ARG A 97 1.94 -5.34 -1.66
CA ARG A 97 2.74 -4.86 -2.78
C ARG A 97 2.77 -3.33 -2.85
N GLY A 98 1.61 -2.70 -2.83
CA GLY A 98 1.49 -1.24 -2.84
C GLY A 98 2.17 -0.60 -1.63
N GLU A 99 1.94 -1.13 -0.42
CA GLU A 99 2.58 -0.60 0.79
C GLU A 99 4.11 -0.67 0.70
N LEU A 100 4.65 -1.82 0.28
CA LEU A 100 6.10 -1.99 0.18
C LEU A 100 6.71 -1.06 -0.88
N ALA A 101 6.04 -0.89 -2.02
CA ALA A 101 6.48 0.03 -3.07
C ALA A 101 6.65 1.46 -2.51
N HIS A 102 5.67 1.97 -1.78
CA HIS A 102 5.75 3.32 -1.21
C HIS A 102 6.84 3.47 -0.14
N TRP A 103 7.07 2.45 0.70
CA TRP A 103 8.20 2.46 1.62
C TRP A 103 9.54 2.48 0.88
N LEU A 104 9.68 1.66 -0.16
CA LEU A 104 10.90 1.60 -0.98
C LEU A 104 11.11 2.86 -1.85
N GLN A 105 10.08 3.66 -2.10
CA GLN A 105 10.22 4.97 -2.75
C GLN A 105 10.82 6.03 -1.81
N ILE A 106 10.58 5.92 -0.50
CA ILE A 106 11.12 6.87 0.49
C ILE A 106 12.61 6.62 0.73
N LEU A 107 13.04 5.36 0.86
CA LEU A 107 14.40 5.02 1.29
C LEU A 107 15.52 5.66 0.43
N PRO A 108 15.46 5.64 -0.92
CA PRO A 108 16.47 6.29 -1.77
C PRO A 108 16.53 7.81 -1.61
N CYS A 109 15.51 8.46 -1.04
CA CYS A 109 15.50 9.91 -0.85
C CYS A 109 16.59 10.38 0.12
N LEU A 110 17.11 9.49 0.99
CA LEU A 110 18.27 9.78 1.84
C LEU A 110 19.54 10.05 1.03
N LEU A 111 19.66 9.51 -0.19
CA LEU A 111 20.83 9.74 -1.04
C LEU A 111 20.89 11.18 -1.56
N PHE A 112 19.77 11.91 -1.59
CA PHE A 112 19.73 13.28 -2.11
C PHE A 112 20.58 14.26 -1.29
N PHE A 113 20.91 13.92 -0.04
CA PHE A 113 21.86 14.68 0.79
C PHE A 113 23.29 14.69 0.24
N LEU A 114 23.63 13.77 -0.68
CA LEU A 114 24.98 13.69 -1.27
C LEU A 114 25.27 14.82 -2.27
N TRP A 115 24.25 15.39 -2.90
CA TRP A 115 24.42 16.43 -3.93
C TRP A 115 23.51 17.65 -3.74
N ASN A 116 22.68 17.67 -2.69
CA ASN A 116 21.90 18.84 -2.28
C ASN A 116 22.49 19.47 -1.02
N SER A 117 22.12 20.72 -0.76
CA SER A 117 22.32 21.30 0.58
C SER A 117 21.56 20.50 1.64
N VAL A 118 21.99 20.59 2.89
CA VAL A 118 21.32 19.92 4.02
C VAL A 118 19.82 20.26 4.05
N LEU A 119 19.48 21.53 3.86
CA LEU A 119 18.08 21.97 3.77
C LEU A 119 17.35 21.36 2.56
N GLY A 120 17.99 21.30 1.39
CA GLY A 120 17.41 20.69 0.20
C GLY A 120 17.12 19.19 0.38
N GLY A 121 18.04 18.46 1.02
CA GLY A 121 17.84 17.05 1.39
C GLY A 121 16.63 16.86 2.31
N TRP A 122 16.48 17.71 3.33
CA TRP A 122 15.32 17.68 4.22
C TRP A 122 14.00 17.98 3.51
N ILE A 123 13.97 18.98 2.62
CA ILE A 123 12.78 19.31 1.83
C ILE A 123 12.33 18.10 1.01
N ILE A 124 13.27 17.43 0.33
CA ILE A 124 12.97 16.26 -0.50
C ILE A 124 12.50 15.08 0.36
N LEU A 125 13.14 14.83 1.51
CA LEU A 125 12.76 13.76 2.40
C LEU A 125 11.35 13.97 2.98
N ILE A 126 11.05 15.18 3.46
CA ILE A 126 9.72 15.53 3.97
C ILE A 126 8.67 15.38 2.87
N TYR A 127 8.97 15.86 1.66
CA TYR A 127 8.09 15.65 0.50
C TYR A 127 7.84 14.17 0.23
N ALA A 128 8.88 13.33 0.25
CA ALA A 128 8.76 11.90 0.00
C ALA A 128 7.83 11.23 1.04
N PHE A 129 7.96 11.57 2.32
CA PHE A 129 7.05 11.10 3.35
C PHE A 129 5.62 11.62 3.14
N ALA A 130 5.46 12.93 2.94
CA ALA A 130 4.15 13.56 2.75
C ALA A 130 3.39 12.96 1.56
N PHE A 131 4.10 12.65 0.47
CA PHE A 131 3.54 12.04 -0.72
C PHE A 131 3.17 10.55 -0.50
N ASN A 132 4.04 9.76 0.13
CA ASN A 132 3.88 8.30 0.22
C ASN A 132 3.02 7.82 1.40
N LEU A 133 3.05 8.52 2.53
CA LEU A 133 2.33 8.11 3.74
C LEU A 133 0.81 7.97 3.54
N PRO A 134 0.12 8.85 2.79
CA PRO A 134 -1.31 8.67 2.50
C PRO A 134 -1.61 7.33 1.81
N PHE A 135 -0.79 6.92 0.84
CA PHE A 135 -0.96 5.65 0.14
C PHE A 135 -0.69 4.46 1.07
N ILE A 136 0.39 4.52 1.87
CA ILE A 136 0.70 3.50 2.89
C ILE A 136 -0.49 3.32 3.84
N ALA A 137 -1.05 4.43 4.33
CA ALA A 137 -2.19 4.41 5.24
C ALA A 137 -3.44 3.78 4.60
N VAL A 138 -3.71 4.09 3.32
CA VAL A 138 -4.81 3.46 2.57
C VAL A 138 -4.60 1.96 2.40
N GLN A 139 -3.39 1.51 2.07
CA GLN A 139 -3.10 0.08 1.92
C GLN A 139 -3.25 -0.67 3.25
N ARG A 140 -2.75 -0.10 4.36
CA ARG A 140 -2.92 -0.66 5.71
C ARG A 140 -4.39 -0.75 6.10
N TYR A 141 -5.14 0.33 5.90
CA TYR A 141 -6.57 0.36 6.16
C TYR A 141 -7.34 -0.70 5.37
N ASN A 142 -7.06 -0.82 4.08
CA ASN A 142 -7.68 -1.81 3.21
C ASN A 142 -7.31 -3.24 3.64
N ARG A 143 -6.03 -3.50 3.96
CA ARG A 143 -5.57 -4.81 4.44
C ARG A 143 -6.35 -5.26 5.67
N MET A 144 -6.50 -4.40 6.67
CA MET A 144 -7.23 -4.74 7.90
C MET A 144 -8.70 -5.10 7.62
N ARG A 145 -9.35 -4.36 6.72
CA ARG A 145 -10.73 -4.65 6.33
C ARG A 145 -10.86 -5.95 5.56
N LEU A 146 -9.95 -6.22 4.63
CA LEU A 146 -9.93 -7.44 3.81
C LEU A 146 -9.65 -8.67 4.68
N SER A 147 -8.71 -8.59 5.62
CA SER A 147 -8.42 -9.68 6.55
C SER A 147 -9.64 -10.05 7.38
N ARG A 148 -10.36 -9.07 7.93
CA ARG A 148 -11.62 -9.34 8.68
C ARG A 148 -12.69 -9.99 7.82
N ALA A 149 -12.81 -9.57 6.55
CA ALA A 149 -13.78 -10.17 5.62
C ALA A 149 -13.40 -11.63 5.29
N LEU A 150 -12.10 -11.90 5.13
CA LEU A 150 -11.58 -13.24 4.86
C LEU A 150 -11.80 -14.18 6.05
N GLU A 151 -11.51 -13.73 7.27
CA GLU A 151 -11.73 -14.49 8.51
C GLU A 151 -13.20 -14.89 8.66
N ARG A 152 -14.13 -13.92 8.51
CA ARG A 152 -15.58 -14.20 8.55
C ARG A 152 -16.00 -15.27 7.54
N LYS A 153 -15.51 -15.15 6.30
CA LYS A 153 -15.83 -16.09 5.23
C LYS A 153 -15.25 -17.49 5.48
N LYS A 154 -14.07 -17.59 6.08
CA LYS A 154 -13.47 -18.87 6.48
C LYS A 154 -14.31 -19.53 7.57
N ASN A 155 -14.79 -18.76 8.55
CA ASN A 155 -15.66 -19.28 9.61
C ASN A 155 -17.02 -19.77 9.06
N GLU A 156 -17.69 -18.98 8.21
CA GLU A 156 -18.95 -19.39 7.54
C GLU A 156 -18.78 -20.71 6.75
N ARG A 157 -17.65 -20.88 6.05
CA ARG A 157 -17.36 -22.12 5.31
C ARG A 157 -17.15 -23.32 6.23
N MET A 158 -16.52 -23.10 7.39
CA MET A 158 -16.29 -24.14 8.40
C MET A 158 -17.61 -24.57 9.06
N GLU A 159 -18.45 -23.61 9.45
CA GLU A 159 -19.77 -23.88 10.03
C GLU A 159 -20.67 -24.67 9.07
N ASN A 160 -20.70 -24.29 7.79
CA ASN A 160 -21.46 -25.03 6.77
C ASN A 160 -20.94 -26.47 6.56
N ARG A 161 -19.62 -26.68 6.61
CA ARG A 161 -19.04 -28.03 6.51
C ARG A 161 -19.38 -28.92 7.70
N VAL A 162 -19.34 -28.37 8.91
CA VAL A 162 -19.69 -29.11 10.13
C VAL A 162 -21.19 -29.40 10.17
N GLY A 163 -22.04 -28.48 9.71
CA GLY A 163 -23.48 -28.70 9.58
C GLY A 163 -23.86 -29.82 8.59
N LEU A 164 -23.13 -29.93 7.47
CA LEU A 164 -23.32 -31.00 6.48
C LEU A 164 -22.90 -32.40 6.98
N HIS A 165 -22.09 -32.50 8.03
CA HIS A 165 -21.65 -33.79 8.60
C HIS A 165 -22.52 -34.26 9.78
N LYS A 166 -23.54 -33.48 10.16
CA LYS A 166 -24.47 -33.77 11.26
C LYS A 166 -25.85 -34.24 10.78
N ILE A 167 -26.04 -34.41 9.47
CA ILE A 167 -27.24 -34.93 8.81
C ILE A 167 -26.86 -36.30 8.22
#